data_AF-A0A820S8V0-F1
#
_entry.id   AF-A0A820S8V0-F1
#
_cell.length_a   1.000
_cell.length_b   1.000
_cell.length_c   1.000
_cell.angle_alpha   90.00
_cell.angle_beta   90.00
_cell.angle_gamma   90.00
#
_symmetry.space_group_name_H-M   'P 1'
#
loop_
_entity.id
_entity.type
_entity.pdbx_description
1 polymer ?
#
loop_
_entity_poly.entity_id
_entity_poly.type
_entity_poly.pdbx_seq_one_letter_code
_entity_poly.pdbx_strand_id
1 'polypeptide(L)'
;TIQSILQLTLCGQTISELHQWVGYMKSRLAHFLTDCEEDCELFVQTDTKIEIRKKNLERYYSIGFQVNEQILSRHRQFYYSLNKFLDQFKLCSFRSDTMKFSYKLMSINDWNNQRTQI
;
A
#
# COMPACT_ATOMS: atom_id res chain seq x y z
N THR A 1 -2.54 4.91 18.87
CA THR A 1 -1.24 4.37 18.42
C THR A 1 -1.48 3.41 17.27
N ILE A 2 -0.61 3.38 16.26
CA ILE A 2 -0.71 2.45 15.12
C ILE A 2 -0.47 1.00 15.60
N GLN A 3 -1.34 0.09 15.18
CA GLN A 3 -1.29 -1.32 15.56
C GLN A 3 -1.09 -2.26 14.36
N SER A 4 -1.50 -1.84 13.16
CA SER A 4 -1.29 -2.59 11.92
C SER A 4 -0.88 -1.68 10.76
N ILE A 5 -0.26 -2.29 9.75
CA ILE A 5 0.22 -1.63 8.54
C ILE A 5 -0.27 -2.39 7.32
N LEU A 6 -0.82 -1.66 6.36
CA LEU A 6 -0.92 -2.09 4.96
C LEU A 6 0.33 -1.59 4.21
N GLN A 7 1.15 -2.53 3.77
CA GLN A 7 2.28 -2.25 2.89
C GLN A 7 1.83 -2.50 1.44
N LEU A 8 2.02 -1.50 0.59
CA LEU A 8 1.91 -1.63 -0.87
C LEU A 8 3.31 -1.74 -1.45
N THR A 9 3.50 -2.67 -2.38
CA THR A 9 4.77 -2.90 -3.06
C THR A 9 4.57 -2.71 -4.56
N LEU A 10 5.38 -1.82 -5.13
CA LEU A 10 5.41 -1.48 -6.55
C LEU A 10 6.74 -1.92 -7.13
N CYS A 11 6.74 -2.69 -8.21
CA CYS A 11 7.95 -3.13 -8.90
C CYS A 11 7.84 -2.86 -10.41
N GLY A 12 8.95 -2.43 -11.03
CA GLY A 12 9.07 -2.21 -12.47
C GLY A 12 10.35 -2.80 -13.05
N GLN A 13 10.61 -2.63 -14.35
CA GLN A 13 11.88 -3.00 -14.98
C GLN A 13 12.83 -1.81 -15.19
N THR A 14 12.28 -0.59 -15.17
CA THR A 14 13.08 0.65 -15.25
C THR A 14 12.67 1.65 -14.15
N ILE A 15 13.58 2.56 -13.81
CA ILE A 15 13.27 3.65 -12.86
C ILE A 15 12.16 4.55 -13.39
N SER A 16 12.12 4.80 -14.70
CA SER A 16 11.09 5.61 -15.35
C SER A 16 9.71 4.98 -15.20
N GLU A 17 9.60 3.69 -15.52
CA GLU A 17 8.38 2.90 -15.35
C GLU A 17 7.90 2.89 -13.90
N LEU A 18 8.83 2.71 -12.96
CA LEU A 18 8.53 2.73 -11.53
C LEU A 18 8.04 4.11 -11.05
N HIS A 19 8.60 5.20 -11.56
CA HIS A 19 8.12 6.55 -11.25
C HIS A 19 6.71 6.80 -11.78
N GLN A 20 6.42 6.37 -13.01
CA GLN A 20 5.06 6.43 -13.57
C GLN A 20 4.08 5.65 -12.69
N TRP A 21 4.48 4.46 -12.24
CA TRP A 21 3.65 3.61 -11.37
C TRP A 21 3.41 4.21 -9.99
N VAL A 22 4.43 4.82 -9.39
CA VAL A 22 4.29 5.57 -8.14
C VAL A 22 3.35 6.77 -8.31
N GLY A 23 3.46 7.51 -9.41
CA GLY A 23 2.55 8.63 -9.71
C GLY A 23 1.10 8.16 -9.87
N TYR A 24 0.90 7.10 -10.64
CA TYR A 24 -0.42 6.48 -10.86
C TYR A 24 -1.04 6.01 -9.54
N MET A 25 -0.27 5.34 -8.69
CA MET A 25 -0.69 4.90 -7.35
C MET A 25 -1.09 6.09 -6.48
N LYS A 26 -0.22 7.11 -6.37
CA LYS A 26 -0.48 8.30 -5.54
C LYS A 26 -1.76 9.03 -5.93
N SER A 27 -2.04 9.17 -7.22
CA SER A 27 -3.25 9.86 -7.71
C SER A 27 -4.57 9.16 -7.31
N ARG A 28 -4.51 7.88 -6.94
CA ARG A 28 -5.68 7.06 -6.55
C ARG A 28 -5.74 6.78 -5.07
N LEU A 29 -4.58 6.83 -4.43
CA LEU A 29 -4.42 6.54 -3.01
C LEU A 29 -5.32 7.45 -2.16
N ALA A 30 -5.45 8.73 -2.49
CA ALA A 30 -6.29 9.66 -1.73
C ALA A 30 -7.74 9.16 -1.58
N HIS A 31 -8.36 8.67 -2.66
CA HIS A 31 -9.70 8.10 -2.61
C HIS A 31 -9.77 6.86 -1.73
N PHE A 32 -8.77 5.97 -1.80
CA PHE A 32 -8.72 4.81 -0.92
C PHE A 32 -8.62 5.21 0.56
N LEU A 33 -7.84 6.24 0.88
CA LEU A 33 -7.69 6.75 2.25
C LEU A 33 -9.01 7.35 2.74
N THR A 34 -9.71 8.12 1.91
CA THR A 34 -11.04 8.64 2.22
C THR A 34 -12.05 7.51 2.43
N ASP A 35 -12.11 6.51 1.54
CA ASP A 35 -12.97 5.34 1.71
C ASP A 35 -12.63 4.58 3.02
N CYS A 36 -11.38 4.61 3.49
CA CYS A 36 -11.01 4.03 4.79
C CYS A 36 -11.50 4.86 5.98
N GLU A 37 -11.40 6.18 5.92
CA GLU A 37 -11.80 7.07 7.01
C GLU A 37 -13.32 7.20 7.11
N GLU A 38 -14.00 7.40 5.99
CA GLU A 38 -15.44 7.71 5.93
C GLU A 38 -16.30 6.44 5.87
N ASP A 39 -16.01 5.50 4.97
CA ASP A 39 -16.85 4.32 4.77
C ASP A 39 -16.48 3.14 5.69
N CYS A 40 -15.23 3.08 6.14
CA CYS A 40 -14.75 2.00 7.01
C CYS A 40 -14.62 2.42 8.48
N GLU A 41 -14.80 3.72 8.80
CA GLU A 41 -14.61 4.27 10.14
C GLU A 41 -13.23 3.96 10.75
N LEU A 42 -12.20 3.85 9.90
CA LEU A 42 -10.84 3.53 10.31
C LEU A 42 -10.02 4.81 10.42
N PHE A 43 -9.34 5.00 11.55
CA PHE A 43 -8.30 6.03 11.63
C PHE A 43 -7.09 5.59 10.82
N VAL A 44 -6.70 6.42 9.84
CA VAL A 44 -5.57 6.17 8.96
C VAL A 44 -4.43 7.13 9.28
N GLN A 45 -3.19 6.62 9.30
CA GLN A 45 -1.99 7.43 9.35
C GLN A 45 -1.06 7.01 8.22
N THR A 46 -0.87 7.90 7.25
CA THR A 46 0.09 7.67 6.17
C THR A 46 1.48 8.15 6.61
N ASP A 47 2.46 7.26 6.63
CA ASP A 47 3.88 7.65 6.58
C ASP A 47 4.38 7.33 5.18
N THR A 48 4.57 8.36 4.36
CA THR A 48 5.08 8.20 3.00
C THR A 48 6.60 8.03 3.05
N LYS A 49 7.07 6.89 3.54
CA LYS A 49 8.47 6.49 3.40
C LYS A 49 8.61 5.54 2.24
N ILE A 50 9.12 6.09 1.15
CA ILE A 50 9.59 5.31 0.03
C ILE A 50 10.94 4.71 0.43
N GLU A 51 10.93 3.50 0.98
CA GLU A 51 12.17 2.77 1.25
C GLU A 51 12.70 2.20 -0.06
N ILE A 52 13.96 2.54 -0.40
CA ILE A 52 14.66 2.01 -1.57
C ILE A 52 15.58 0.90 -1.08
N ARG A 53 15.16 -0.36 -1.21
CA ARG A 53 16.07 -1.50 -0.97
C ARG A 53 16.96 -1.70 -2.21
N LYS A 54 18.27 -1.90 -1.98
CA LYS A 54 19.32 -1.94 -3.03
C LYS A 54 18.97 -3.00 -4.10
N LYS A 55 19.18 -2.61 -5.38
CA LYS A 55 18.66 -3.19 -6.65
C LYS A 55 17.30 -2.62 -7.12
N ASN A 56 17.06 -1.36 -6.74
CA ASN A 56 16.50 -0.19 -7.47
C ASN A 56 15.16 -0.22 -8.22
N LEU A 57 14.45 -1.33 -8.36
CA LEU A 57 13.21 -1.35 -9.14
C LEU A 57 11.94 -1.62 -8.33
N GLU A 58 12.07 -1.66 -7.01
CA GLU A 58 10.95 -1.84 -6.08
C GLU A 58 10.74 -0.59 -5.21
N ARG A 59 9.50 -0.29 -4.84
CA ARG A 59 9.10 0.81 -3.96
C ARG A 59 8.03 0.33 -2.99
N TYR A 60 8.18 0.71 -1.74
CA TYR A 60 7.21 0.40 -0.68
C TYR A 60 6.44 1.66 -0.28
N TYR A 61 5.17 1.46 0.08
CA TYR A 61 4.32 2.49 0.64
C TYR A 61 3.56 1.91 1.83
N SER A 62 3.65 2.55 2.99
CA SER A 62 3.08 2.02 4.23
C SER A 62 1.95 2.91 4.73
N ILE A 63 0.83 2.28 5.05
CA ILE A 63 -0.38 2.92 5.58
C ILE A 63 -0.65 2.31 6.94
N GLY A 64 -0.59 3.12 7.99
CA GLY A 64 -0.83 2.69 9.37
C GLY A 64 -2.30 2.79 9.74
N PHE A 65 -2.78 1.83 10.53
CA PHE A 65 -4.12 1.81 11.11
C PHE A 65 -4.05 1.64 12.63
N GLN A 66 -4.98 2.25 13.36
CA GLN A 66 -5.07 2.12 14.82
C GLN A 66 -5.68 0.80 15.30
N VAL A 67 -6.29 0.03 14.39
CA VAL A 67 -6.83 -1.31 14.66
C VAL A 67 -5.75 -2.37 14.47
N ASN A 68 -5.83 -3.47 15.24
CA ASN A 68 -4.91 -4.59 15.06
C ASN A 68 -5.17 -5.34 13.73
N GLU A 69 -4.17 -6.12 13.31
CA GLU A 69 -4.20 -6.85 12.04
C GLU A 69 -5.35 -7.87 11.96
N GLN A 70 -5.71 -8.51 13.07
CA GLN A 70 -6.77 -9.53 13.11
C GLN A 70 -8.15 -8.93 12.89
N ILE A 71 -8.40 -7.73 13.41
CA ILE A 71 -9.64 -6.99 13.19
C ILE A 71 -9.68 -6.49 11.76
N LEU A 72 -8.60 -5.85 11.30
CA LEU A 72 -8.52 -5.29 9.95
C LEU A 72 -8.63 -6.36 8.86
N SER A 73 -8.04 -7.53 9.07
CA SER A 73 -8.12 -8.69 8.15
C SER A 73 -9.52 -9.32 8.06
N ARG A 74 -10.44 -8.94 8.95
CA ARG A 74 -11.86 -9.36 8.91
C ARG A 74 -12.80 -8.22 8.53
N HIS A 75 -12.27 -7.02 8.29
CA HIS A 75 -13.07 -5.84 8.05
C HIS A 75 -13.56 -5.79 6.59
N ARG A 76 -14.85 -6.11 6.38
CA ARG A 76 -15.41 -6.28 5.03
C ARG A 76 -15.32 -5.02 4.17
N GLN A 77 -15.69 -3.85 4.72
CA GLN A 77 -15.68 -2.58 4.01
C GLN A 77 -14.26 -2.20 3.58
N PHE A 78 -13.28 -2.34 4.48
CA PHE A 78 -11.87 -2.16 4.15
C PHE A 78 -11.43 -3.00 2.95
N TYR A 79 -11.77 -4.30 2.91
CA TYR A 79 -11.42 -5.13 1.75
C TYR A 79 -12.18 -4.75 0.48
N TYR A 80 -13.43 -4.28 0.61
CA TYR A 80 -14.17 -3.76 -0.52
C TYR A 80 -13.46 -2.54 -1.12
N SER A 81 -13.11 -1.56 -0.28
CA SER A 81 -12.38 -0.35 -0.69
C SER A 81 -10.98 -0.68 -1.22
N LEU A 82 -10.26 -1.61 -0.57
CA LEU A 82 -8.96 -2.09 -1.02
C LEU A 82 -9.06 -2.75 -2.40
N ASN A 83 -10.02 -3.65 -2.62
CA ASN A 83 -10.20 -4.31 -3.91
C ASN A 83 -10.57 -3.31 -5.01
N LYS A 84 -11.49 -2.38 -4.73
CA LYS A 84 -11.84 -1.28 -5.63
C LYS A 84 -10.62 -0.45 -6.01
N PHE A 85 -9.73 -0.15 -5.05
CA PHE A 85 -8.46 0.53 -5.30
C PHE A 85 -7.51 -0.32 -6.16
N LEU A 86 -7.32 -1.60 -5.82
CA LEU A 86 -6.45 -2.53 -6.55
C LEU A 86 -6.91 -2.76 -8.01
N ASP A 87 -8.22 -2.81 -8.24
CA ASP A 87 -8.79 -3.02 -9.57
C ASP A 87 -8.48 -1.86 -10.52
N GLN A 88 -8.30 -0.63 -10.01
CA GLN A 88 -7.90 0.52 -10.83
C GLN A 88 -6.51 0.35 -11.47
N PHE A 89 -5.65 -0.51 -10.90
CA PHE A 89 -4.34 -0.82 -11.49
C PHE A 89 -4.43 -1.85 -12.62
N LYS A 90 -5.48 -2.69 -12.63
CA LYS A 90 -5.73 -3.62 -13.74
C LYS A 90 -6.10 -2.88 -15.01
N LEU A 91 -6.72 -1.70 -14.88
CA LEU A 91 -7.24 -0.86 -15.96
C LEU A 91 -6.25 0.19 -16.46
N CYS A 92 -5.02 0.25 -15.91
CA CYS A 92 -4.05 1.26 -16.31
C CYS A 92 -3.59 1.04 -17.75
N SER A 93 -3.80 2.01 -18.63
CA SER A 93 -3.40 1.94 -20.05
C SER A 93 -1.89 1.87 -20.26
N PHE A 94 -1.10 2.32 -19.29
CA PHE A 94 0.36 2.22 -19.30
C PHE A 94 0.89 0.96 -18.59
N ARG A 95 0.00 0.04 -18.19
CA ARG A 95 0.40 -1.22 -17.56
C ARG A 95 1.18 -2.05 -18.58
N SER A 96 2.49 -2.06 -18.45
CA SER A 96 3.33 -3.08 -19.08
C SER A 96 3.27 -4.37 -18.25
N ASP A 97 3.52 -5.50 -18.91
CA ASP A 97 3.63 -6.82 -18.24
C ASP A 97 4.74 -6.87 -17.17
N THR A 98 5.62 -5.87 -17.22
CA THR A 98 6.78 -5.71 -16.37
C THR A 98 6.45 -5.00 -15.04
N MET A 99 5.28 -4.36 -14.94
CA MET A 99 4.80 -3.72 -13.72
C MET A 99 4.12 -4.72 -12.80
N LYS A 100 4.54 -4.78 -11.54
CA LYS A 100 3.91 -5.58 -10.49
C LYS A 100 3.46 -4.70 -9.34
N PHE A 101 2.23 -4.95 -8.89
CA PHE A 101 1.64 -4.34 -7.70
C PHE A 101 1.22 -5.46 -6.75
N SER A 102 1.64 -5.39 -5.50
CA SER A 102 1.20 -6.31 -4.45
C SER A 102 0.97 -5.55 -3.15
N TYR A 103 0.29 -6.20 -2.21
CA TYR A 103 0.09 -5.66 -0.88
C TYR A 103 0.28 -6.74 0.17
N LYS A 104 0.60 -6.31 1.39
CA LYS A 104 0.68 -7.17 2.57
C LYS A 104 0.12 -6.41 3.77
N LEU A 105 -0.73 -7.07 4.54
CA LEU A 105 -1.13 -6.61 5.87
C LEU A 105 -0.21 -7.24 6.91
N MET A 106 0.18 -6.49 7.93
CA MET A 106 0.98 -6.99 9.05
C MET A 106 0.79 -6.16 10.31
N SER A 107 1.13 -6.72 11.47
CA SER A 107 1.21 -5.99 12.72
C SER A 107 2.35 -4.95 12.73
N ILE A 108 2.22 -3.89 13.52
CA ILE A 108 3.28 -2.89 13.71
C ILE A 108 4.57 -3.51 14.29
N ASN A 109 4.44 -4.58 15.07
CA ASN A 109 5.57 -5.30 15.65
C ASN A 109 6.35 -6.05 14.57
N ASP A 110 5.67 -6.77 13.69
CA ASP A 110 6.30 -7.48 12.57
C ASP A 110 6.98 -6.52 11.60
N TRP A 111 6.36 -5.36 11.38
CA TRP A 111 6.95 -4.27 10.61
C TRP A 111 8.26 -3.77 11.24
N ASN A 112 8.25 -3.45 12.54
CA ASN A 112 9.44 -2.97 13.23
C ASN A 112 10.57 -4.02 13.21
N ASN A 113 10.24 -5.29 13.43
CA ASN A 113 11.20 -6.39 13.37
C ASN A 113 11.86 -6.53 11.98
N GLN A 114 11.09 -6.35 10.90
CA GLN A 114 11.61 -6.39 9.53
C GLN A 114 12.55 -5.23 9.20
N ARG A 115 12.45 -4.10 9.91
CA ARG A 115 13.31 -2.93 9.71
C ARG A 115 14.61 -3.00 10.50
N THR A 116 14.59 -3.63 11.67
CA THR A 116 15.80 -3.83 12.49
C THR A 116 16.78 -4.84 11.87
N GLN A 117 16.33 -5.64 10.90
CA GLN A 117 17.14 -6.65 10.20
C GLN A 117 17.79 -6.16 8.89
N ILE A 118 17.69 -4.86 8.56
CA ILE A 118 18.27 -4.23 7.36
C ILE A 118 19.47 -3.37 7.73
#